data_AF-A0A3L7WZD8-F1
#
_entry.id   AF-A0A3L7WZD8-F1
#
_cell.length_a   1.000
_cell.length_b   1.000
_cell.length_c   1.000
_cell.angle_alpha   90.00
_cell.angle_beta   90.00
_cell.angle_gamma   90.00
#
_symmetry.space_group_name_H-M   'P 1'
#
loop_
_entity.id
_entity.type
_entity.pdbx_description
1 polymer ?
#
loop_
_entity_poly.entity_id
_entity_poly.type
_entity_poly.pdbx_seq_one_letter_code
_entity_poly.pdbx_strand_id
1 'polypeptide(L)'
;MPSRSDPPAGDIVQRTEGTLRHAQVELRELLLSVDPELYAAHFRNVIVHGRSVTFVLQQLRSRVHGFDAWYEPWQQEIKEDALLRYCVDVRNDILKKGDTHAGANLYIRSLSTDQIGPSPEGAKSLFIGDHLGGIGWDVDRGDGTAEKVYWKLPREVGEVWYTFRDAPLIHLGKDITGLSAAQLLDLYLKYLARLVGEARRTFGVA
;
A
#
# COMPACT_ATOMS: atom_id res chain seq x y z
N MET A 1 38.75 11.12 -5.59
CA MET A 1 37.32 11.07 -5.23
C MET A 1 37.22 11.21 -3.72
N PRO A 2 36.50 12.18 -3.16
CA PRO A 2 36.31 12.24 -1.72
C PRO A 2 35.55 10.99 -1.26
N SER A 3 36.16 10.26 -0.32
CA SER A 3 35.52 9.14 0.39
C SER A 3 34.27 9.68 1.07
N ARG A 4 33.10 9.18 0.67
CA ARG A 4 31.83 9.60 1.24
C ARG A 4 31.77 8.97 2.63
N SER A 5 31.99 9.78 3.67
CA SER A 5 31.90 9.30 5.05
C SER A 5 30.53 8.67 5.30
N ASP A 6 30.58 7.59 6.04
CA ASP A 6 29.44 6.77 6.38
C ASP A 6 28.45 7.58 7.25
N PRO A 7 27.12 7.54 6.99
CA PRO A 7 26.16 8.39 7.69
C PRO A 7 26.09 8.12 9.21
N PRO A 8 25.98 9.15 10.07
CA PRO A 8 25.72 8.99 11.50
C PRO A 8 24.43 8.22 11.80
N ALA A 9 24.30 7.70 13.02
CA ALA A 9 23.09 7.00 13.46
C ALA A 9 21.85 7.90 13.41
N GLY A 10 21.97 9.16 13.83
CA GLY A 10 20.89 10.16 13.76
C GLY A 10 20.37 10.37 12.32
N ASP A 11 21.27 10.46 11.34
CA ASP A 11 20.90 10.55 9.92
C ASP A 11 20.10 9.32 9.45
N ILE A 12 20.50 8.12 9.86
CA ILE A 12 19.80 6.88 9.49
C ILE A 12 18.39 6.86 10.10
N VAL A 13 18.23 7.28 11.35
CA VAL A 13 16.92 7.43 11.99
C VAL A 13 16.06 8.44 11.22
N GLN A 14 16.61 9.61 10.88
CA GLN A 14 15.88 10.64 10.13
C GLN A 14 15.45 10.15 8.74
N ARG A 15 16.32 9.41 8.04
CA ARG A 15 15.99 8.78 6.75
C ARG A 15 14.91 7.71 6.89
N THR A 16 14.96 6.94 7.98
CA THR A 16 13.93 5.94 8.30
C THR A 16 12.57 6.61 8.52
N GLU A 17 12.52 7.70 9.29
CA GLU A 17 11.30 8.50 9.47
C GLU A 17 10.81 9.09 8.13
N GLY A 18 11.71 9.60 7.29
CA GLY A 18 11.38 10.08 5.95
C GLY A 18 10.73 8.99 5.10
N THR A 19 11.27 7.77 5.14
CA THR A 19 10.73 6.61 4.42
C THR A 19 9.34 6.22 4.94
N LEU A 20 9.15 6.23 6.27
CA LEU A 20 7.84 6.00 6.87
C LEU A 20 6.83 7.07 6.46
N ARG A 21 7.22 8.35 6.46
CA ARG A 21 6.35 9.45 6.01
C ARG A 21 5.90 9.26 4.56
N HIS A 22 6.77 8.79 3.67
CA HIS A 22 6.37 8.49 2.29
C HIS A 22 5.31 7.39 2.26
N ALA A 23 5.51 6.27 2.96
CA ALA A 23 4.51 5.20 3.04
C ALA A 23 3.16 5.70 3.60
N GLN A 24 3.18 6.60 4.59
CA GLN A 24 1.98 7.21 5.16
C GLN A 24 1.27 8.17 4.19
N VAL A 25 2.03 8.91 3.38
CA VAL A 25 1.46 9.74 2.29
C VAL A 25 0.79 8.84 1.26
N GLU A 26 1.44 7.77 0.82
CA GLU A 26 0.83 6.81 -0.13
C GLU A 26 -0.48 6.22 0.42
N LEU A 27 -0.56 5.90 1.72
CA LEU A 27 -1.80 5.44 2.34
C LEU A 27 -2.88 6.52 2.33
N ARG A 28 -2.51 7.78 2.57
CA ARG A 28 -3.44 8.91 2.49
C ARG A 28 -3.97 9.08 1.07
N GLU A 29 -3.08 9.08 0.07
CA GLU A 29 -3.48 9.23 -1.33
C GLU A 29 -4.35 8.05 -1.78
N LEU A 30 -4.05 6.83 -1.33
CA LEU A 30 -4.91 5.67 -1.54
C LEU A 30 -6.33 5.88 -1.00
N LEU A 31 -6.46 6.39 0.23
CA LEU A 31 -7.78 6.62 0.85
C LEU A 31 -8.58 7.74 0.17
N LEU A 32 -7.90 8.66 -0.52
CA LEU A 32 -8.52 9.75 -1.29
C LEU A 32 -8.78 9.37 -2.75
N SER A 33 -8.17 8.29 -3.25
CA SER A 33 -8.24 7.89 -4.64
C SER A 33 -9.63 7.38 -5.00
N VAL A 34 -10.24 8.04 -6.00
CA VAL A 34 -11.47 7.60 -6.67
C VAL A 34 -11.18 6.99 -8.05
N ASP A 35 -9.93 7.04 -8.47
CA ASP A 35 -9.43 6.44 -9.71
C ASP A 35 -8.87 5.05 -9.37
N PRO A 36 -9.37 3.97 -9.99
CA PRO A 36 -8.91 2.61 -9.72
C PRO A 36 -7.42 2.38 -10.02
N GLU A 37 -6.86 3.04 -11.02
CA GLU A 37 -5.44 2.90 -11.38
C GLU A 37 -4.54 3.60 -10.35
N LEU A 38 -4.91 4.81 -9.95
CA LEU A 38 -4.21 5.51 -8.87
C LEU A 38 -4.32 4.76 -7.55
N TYR A 39 -5.50 4.21 -7.24
CA TYR A 39 -5.68 3.37 -6.06
C TYR A 39 -4.70 2.20 -6.06
N ALA A 40 -4.63 1.44 -7.16
CA ALA A 40 -3.72 0.29 -7.29
C ALA A 40 -2.24 0.70 -7.19
N ALA A 41 -1.87 1.85 -7.76
CA ALA A 41 -0.51 2.39 -7.69
C ALA A 41 -0.14 2.75 -6.24
N HIS A 42 -0.96 3.54 -5.56
CA HIS A 42 -0.72 3.93 -4.16
C HIS A 42 -0.70 2.70 -3.25
N PHE A 43 -1.58 1.73 -3.49
CA PHE A 43 -1.62 0.47 -2.73
C PHE A 43 -0.29 -0.27 -2.80
N ARG A 44 0.22 -0.46 -4.01
CA ARG A 44 1.52 -1.07 -4.25
C ARG A 44 2.63 -0.30 -3.53
N ASN A 45 2.60 1.02 -3.62
CA ASN A 45 3.60 1.89 -3.04
C ASN A 45 3.62 1.81 -1.50
N VAL A 46 2.47 1.73 -0.83
CA VAL A 46 2.44 1.57 0.64
C VAL A 46 3.21 0.32 1.06
N ILE A 47 2.95 -0.81 0.42
CA ILE A 47 3.56 -2.11 0.76
C ILE A 47 5.07 -2.10 0.47
N VAL A 48 5.46 -1.60 -0.70
CA VAL A 48 6.88 -1.54 -1.09
C VAL A 48 7.67 -0.59 -0.18
N HIS A 49 7.16 0.62 0.08
CA HIS A 49 7.83 1.59 0.95
C HIS A 49 7.84 1.16 2.42
N GLY A 50 6.81 0.42 2.89
CA GLY A 50 6.81 -0.15 4.23
C GLY A 50 8.01 -1.05 4.50
N ARG A 51 8.44 -1.89 3.53
CA ARG A 51 9.67 -2.67 3.69
C ARG A 51 10.91 -1.78 3.71
N SER A 52 10.96 -0.74 2.87
CA SER A 52 12.08 0.19 2.85
C SER A 52 12.33 0.81 4.22
N VAL A 53 11.30 1.04 5.04
CA VAL A 53 11.45 1.51 6.43
C VAL A 53 12.38 0.61 7.23
N THR A 54 12.11 -0.70 7.24
CA THR A 54 12.93 -1.66 8.01
C THR A 54 14.30 -1.88 7.39
N PHE A 55 14.45 -1.75 6.07
CA PHE A 55 15.78 -1.82 5.42
C PHE A 55 16.67 -0.63 5.78
N VAL A 56 16.13 0.59 5.75
CA VAL A 56 16.89 1.78 6.15
C VAL A 56 17.24 1.69 7.64
N LEU A 57 16.28 1.29 8.48
CA LEU A 57 16.50 1.13 9.91
C LEU A 57 17.63 0.14 10.23
N GLN A 58 17.67 -1.00 9.53
CA GLN A 58 18.68 -2.05 9.74
C GLN A 58 20.11 -1.59 9.42
N GLN A 59 20.31 -0.45 8.75
CA GLN A 59 21.65 0.12 8.55
C GLN A 59 22.30 0.52 9.89
N LEU A 60 21.49 0.82 10.91
CA LEU A 60 21.98 1.10 12.28
C LEU A 60 22.80 -0.05 12.86
N ARG A 61 22.59 -1.30 12.41
CA ARG A 61 23.33 -2.48 12.86
C ARG A 61 24.86 -2.30 12.81
N SER A 62 25.35 -1.59 11.79
CA SER A 62 26.79 -1.31 11.62
C SER A 62 27.27 -0.03 12.31
N ARG A 63 26.38 0.71 12.97
CA ARG A 63 26.63 2.09 13.46
C ARG A 63 26.46 2.27 14.95
N VAL A 64 25.67 1.42 15.61
CA VAL A 64 25.41 1.53 17.04
C VAL A 64 25.62 0.19 17.74
N HIS A 65 26.20 0.25 18.93
CA HIS A 65 26.31 -0.93 19.80
C HIS A 65 24.93 -1.33 20.32
N GLY A 66 24.70 -2.63 20.50
CA GLY A 66 23.45 -3.14 21.06
C GLY A 66 22.25 -3.15 20.11
N PHE A 67 22.42 -2.77 18.82
CA PHE A 67 21.32 -2.80 17.84
C PHE A 67 20.66 -4.17 17.75
N ASP A 68 21.46 -5.24 17.66
CA ASP A 68 20.92 -6.60 17.48
C ASP A 68 20.03 -7.00 18.67
N ALA A 69 20.49 -6.77 19.90
CA ALA A 69 19.71 -7.04 21.11
C ALA A 69 18.43 -6.18 21.19
N TRP A 70 18.50 -4.92 20.74
CA TRP A 70 17.32 -4.04 20.69
C TRP A 70 16.33 -4.45 19.60
N TYR A 71 16.81 -4.90 18.43
CA TYR A 71 15.98 -5.20 17.27
C TYR A 71 15.37 -6.61 17.29
N GLU A 72 16.02 -7.55 17.97
CA GLU A 72 15.57 -8.94 18.08
C GLU A 72 14.09 -9.09 18.51
N PRO A 73 13.58 -8.45 19.58
CA PRO A 73 12.17 -8.56 19.94
C PRO A 73 11.22 -8.06 18.83
N TRP A 74 11.55 -6.96 18.13
CA TRP A 74 10.77 -6.48 16.99
C TRP A 74 10.77 -7.45 15.82
N GLN A 75 11.91 -8.09 15.58
CA GLN A 75 12.04 -9.09 14.53
C GLN A 75 11.21 -10.33 14.85
N GLN A 76 11.13 -10.76 16.10
CA GLN A 76 10.27 -11.88 16.50
C GLN A 76 8.79 -11.53 16.37
N GLU A 77 8.37 -10.35 16.86
CA GLU A 77 6.97 -9.92 16.74
C GLU A 77 6.52 -9.80 15.27
N ILE A 78 7.38 -9.30 14.37
CA ILE A 78 7.13 -9.30 12.91
C ILE A 78 6.96 -10.72 12.35
N LYS A 79 7.75 -11.68 12.83
CA LYS A 79 7.69 -13.08 12.37
C LYS A 79 6.46 -13.80 12.90
N GLU A 80 6.01 -13.48 14.10
CA GLU A 80 4.89 -14.17 14.75
C GLU A 80 3.55 -13.60 14.30
N ASP A 81 3.48 -12.28 14.11
CA ASP A 81 2.25 -11.60 13.71
C ASP A 81 1.80 -11.97 12.28
N ALA A 82 0.53 -12.33 12.13
CA ALA A 82 -0.03 -12.79 10.86
C ALA A 82 -0.11 -11.65 9.82
N LEU A 83 -0.49 -10.44 10.24
CA LEU A 83 -0.56 -9.28 9.33
C LEU A 83 0.81 -8.84 8.85
N LEU A 84 1.79 -8.75 9.76
CA LEU A 84 3.13 -8.31 9.39
C LEU A 84 3.82 -9.29 8.42
N ARG A 85 3.67 -10.60 8.65
CA ARG A 85 4.11 -11.63 7.69
C ARG A 85 3.38 -11.53 6.37
N TYR A 86 2.06 -11.40 6.40
CA TYR A 86 1.25 -11.28 5.20
C TYR A 86 1.71 -10.11 4.33
N CYS A 87 1.95 -8.93 4.90
CA CYS A 87 2.49 -7.78 4.16
C CYS A 87 3.90 -8.05 3.56
N VAL A 88 4.73 -8.89 4.20
CA VAL A 88 6.02 -9.31 3.64
C VAL A 88 5.83 -10.20 2.41
N ASP A 89 4.87 -11.13 2.46
CA ASP A 89 4.58 -12.06 1.36
C ASP A 89 3.97 -11.32 0.18
N VAL A 90 2.96 -10.48 0.41
CA VAL A 90 2.38 -9.62 -0.64
C VAL A 90 3.47 -8.78 -1.30
N ARG A 91 4.38 -8.18 -0.53
CA ARG A 91 5.49 -7.41 -1.09
C ARG A 91 6.39 -8.26 -1.99
N ASN A 92 6.68 -9.50 -1.59
CA ASN A 92 7.50 -10.39 -2.42
C ASN A 92 6.80 -10.72 -3.74
N ASP A 93 5.49 -10.94 -3.71
CA ASP A 93 4.70 -11.23 -4.90
C ASP A 93 4.53 -9.99 -5.79
N ILE A 94 4.37 -8.79 -5.22
CA ILE A 94 4.39 -7.51 -5.95
C ILE A 94 5.71 -7.32 -6.70
N LEU A 95 6.85 -7.62 -6.06
CA LEU A 95 8.17 -7.38 -6.66
C LEU A 95 8.54 -8.45 -7.70
N LYS A 96 8.09 -9.70 -7.50
CA LYS A 96 8.47 -10.83 -8.37
C LYS A 96 7.47 -11.12 -9.48
N LYS A 97 6.19 -10.92 -9.21
CA LYS A 97 5.06 -11.32 -10.07
C LYS A 97 4.16 -10.15 -10.46
N GLY A 98 4.29 -9.00 -9.79
CA GLY A 98 3.37 -7.88 -9.97
C GLY A 98 2.00 -8.07 -9.32
N ASP A 99 1.84 -9.09 -8.47
CA ASP A 99 0.56 -9.43 -7.85
C ASP A 99 0.40 -8.72 -6.50
N THR A 100 -0.66 -7.93 -6.34
CA THR A 100 -0.97 -7.15 -5.13
C THR A 100 -1.77 -7.93 -4.11
N HIS A 101 -2.26 -9.11 -4.46
CA HIS A 101 -3.24 -9.90 -3.70
C HIS A 101 -4.54 -9.13 -3.41
N ALA A 102 -4.75 -7.96 -4.02
CA ALA A 102 -5.96 -7.19 -3.85
C ALA A 102 -7.03 -7.68 -4.84
N GLY A 103 -8.21 -7.97 -4.33
CA GLY A 103 -9.43 -8.14 -5.12
C GLY A 103 -10.29 -6.89 -5.00
N ALA A 104 -10.79 -6.41 -6.12
CA ALA A 104 -11.79 -5.35 -6.13
C ALA A 104 -13.18 -5.93 -5.85
N ASN A 105 -13.96 -5.21 -5.07
CA ASN A 105 -15.36 -5.49 -4.80
C ASN A 105 -16.16 -4.26 -5.24
N LEU A 106 -17.30 -4.49 -5.88
CA LEU A 106 -18.18 -3.45 -6.41
C LEU A 106 -19.59 -3.68 -5.85
N TYR A 107 -20.14 -2.65 -5.22
CA TYR A 107 -21.54 -2.62 -4.81
C TYR A 107 -22.25 -1.49 -5.54
N ILE A 108 -23.25 -1.85 -6.35
CA ILE A 108 -24.10 -0.93 -7.10
C ILE A 108 -25.43 -0.82 -6.39
N ARG A 109 -25.80 0.40 -5.98
CA ARG A 109 -27.12 0.71 -5.39
C ARG A 109 -28.16 0.90 -6.48
N SER A 110 -27.79 1.66 -7.51
CA SER A 110 -28.61 1.95 -8.67
C SER A 110 -27.67 2.23 -9.84
N LEU A 111 -28.00 1.73 -11.03
CA LEU A 111 -27.27 2.07 -12.24
C LEU A 111 -28.24 2.16 -13.41
N SER A 112 -28.18 3.29 -14.10
CA SER A 112 -28.82 3.51 -15.39
C SER A 112 -27.80 4.13 -16.34
N THR A 113 -27.91 3.81 -17.62
CA THR A 113 -26.91 4.21 -18.63
C THR A 113 -26.91 5.70 -18.92
N ASP A 114 -27.95 6.44 -18.54
CA ASP A 114 -28.00 7.90 -18.56
C ASP A 114 -27.18 8.54 -17.43
N GLN A 115 -26.90 7.81 -16.34
CA GLN A 115 -26.04 8.27 -15.25
C GLN A 115 -24.56 8.18 -15.63
N ILE A 116 -24.22 7.21 -16.48
CA ILE A 116 -22.88 7.07 -17.01
C ILE A 116 -22.77 8.09 -18.14
N GLY A 117 -21.87 9.07 -17.98
CA GLY A 117 -21.75 10.20 -18.91
C GLY A 117 -21.64 9.77 -20.39
N PRO A 118 -21.78 10.72 -21.33
CA PRO A 118 -21.85 10.41 -22.76
C PRO A 118 -20.67 9.52 -23.18
N SER A 119 -20.94 8.56 -24.06
CA SER A 119 -19.90 7.70 -24.61
C SER A 119 -18.82 8.56 -25.26
N PRO A 120 -17.54 8.39 -24.89
CA PRO A 120 -16.43 9.08 -25.55
C PRO A 120 -16.38 8.76 -27.05
N GLU A 121 -15.71 9.61 -27.82
CA GLU A 121 -15.39 9.32 -29.22
C GLU A 121 -14.61 8.00 -29.31
N GLY A 122 -14.99 7.12 -30.25
CA GLY A 122 -14.36 5.80 -30.41
C GLY A 122 -14.79 4.73 -29.40
N ALA A 123 -15.74 5.01 -28.50
CA ALA A 123 -16.26 4.03 -27.56
C ALA A 123 -16.95 2.84 -28.27
N LYS A 124 -16.55 1.62 -27.92
CA LYS A 124 -17.12 0.37 -28.44
C LYS A 124 -18.12 -0.28 -27.48
N SER A 125 -17.80 -0.27 -26.19
CA SER A 125 -18.60 -0.92 -25.15
C SER A 125 -18.45 -0.23 -23.81
N LEU A 126 -19.52 -0.29 -23.02
CA LEU A 126 -19.47 -0.02 -21.59
C LEU A 126 -18.99 -1.28 -20.86
N PHE A 127 -18.07 -1.13 -19.91
CA PHE A 127 -17.70 -2.19 -18.97
C PHE A 127 -18.08 -1.80 -17.54
N ILE A 128 -18.40 -2.82 -16.73
CA ILE A 128 -18.74 -2.68 -15.31
C ILE A 128 -17.99 -3.76 -14.54
N GLY A 129 -17.19 -3.37 -13.55
CA GLY A 129 -16.50 -4.29 -12.66
C GLY A 129 -15.34 -5.02 -13.33
N ASP A 130 -14.38 -4.28 -13.88
CA ASP A 130 -13.13 -4.89 -14.35
C ASP A 130 -12.25 -5.40 -13.17
N HIS A 131 -11.03 -5.85 -13.46
CA HIS A 131 -10.11 -6.35 -12.44
C HIS A 131 -9.74 -5.32 -11.35
N LEU A 132 -9.92 -4.02 -11.61
CA LEU A 132 -9.76 -2.95 -10.63
C LEU A 132 -11.10 -2.52 -10.01
N GLY A 133 -12.22 -3.15 -10.36
CA GLY A 133 -13.57 -2.80 -9.92
C GLY A 133 -14.14 -1.57 -10.62
N GLY A 134 -13.48 -1.08 -11.66
CA GLY A 134 -13.86 0.13 -12.37
C GLY A 134 -15.08 -0.05 -13.26
N ILE A 135 -15.69 1.08 -13.61
CA ILE A 135 -16.79 1.19 -14.57
C ILE A 135 -16.36 2.23 -15.61
N GLY A 136 -16.65 2.01 -16.89
CA GLY A 136 -16.21 2.93 -17.94
C GLY A 136 -16.42 2.41 -19.34
N TRP A 137 -15.65 2.95 -20.28
CA TRP A 137 -15.75 2.64 -21.70
C TRP A 137 -14.48 1.96 -22.21
N ASP A 138 -14.63 0.92 -23.01
CA ASP A 138 -13.56 0.44 -23.89
C ASP A 138 -13.58 1.28 -25.17
N VAL A 139 -12.51 2.04 -25.41
CA VAL A 139 -12.35 2.98 -26.52
C VAL A 139 -11.30 2.45 -27.49
N ASP A 140 -11.64 2.41 -28.78
CA ASP A 140 -10.67 2.10 -29.84
C ASP A 140 -9.92 3.35 -30.26
N ARG A 141 -8.59 3.27 -30.24
CA ARG A 141 -7.72 4.39 -30.65
C ARG A 141 -7.56 4.50 -32.17
N GLY A 142 -8.14 3.59 -32.94
CA GLY A 142 -8.08 3.58 -34.41
C GLY A 142 -6.81 2.94 -34.97
N ASP A 143 -5.85 2.57 -34.11
CA ASP A 143 -4.64 1.80 -34.45
C ASP A 143 -4.79 0.30 -34.13
N GLY A 144 -6.00 -0.14 -33.75
CA GLY A 144 -6.29 -1.50 -33.33
C GLY A 144 -6.05 -1.76 -31.84
N THR A 145 -5.60 -0.77 -31.08
CA THR A 145 -5.48 -0.86 -29.61
C THR A 145 -6.74 -0.34 -28.92
N ALA A 146 -7.14 -1.01 -27.84
CA ALA A 146 -8.23 -0.58 -26.98
C ALA A 146 -7.69 -0.01 -25.66
N GLU A 147 -8.27 1.09 -25.21
CA GLU A 147 -7.99 1.74 -23.93
C GLU A 147 -9.24 1.77 -23.07
N LYS A 148 -9.05 1.68 -21.75
CA LYS A 148 -10.13 1.88 -20.78
C LYS A 148 -10.20 3.33 -20.37
N VAL A 149 -11.36 3.95 -20.60
CA VAL A 149 -11.68 5.28 -20.07
C VAL A 149 -12.64 5.11 -18.89
N TYR A 150 -12.13 5.27 -17.67
CA TYR A 150 -12.91 5.10 -16.45
C TYR A 150 -13.88 6.25 -16.24
N TRP A 151 -15.12 5.91 -15.93
CA TRP A 151 -16.10 6.82 -15.38
C TRP A 151 -15.99 6.81 -13.85
N LYS A 152 -15.86 8.00 -13.26
CA LYS A 152 -15.77 8.15 -11.80
C LYS A 152 -17.11 7.79 -11.18
N LEU A 153 -17.17 6.63 -10.51
CA LEU A 153 -18.37 6.13 -9.84
C LEU A 153 -18.81 7.09 -8.73
N PRO A 154 -19.98 7.76 -8.85
CA PRO A 154 -20.52 8.60 -7.79
C PRO A 154 -20.95 7.73 -6.60
N ARG A 155 -20.79 8.25 -5.38
CA ARG A 155 -21.08 7.49 -4.13
C ARG A 155 -22.56 7.12 -4.00
N GLU A 156 -23.45 7.90 -4.61
CA GLU A 156 -24.88 7.66 -4.68
C GLU A 156 -25.25 6.48 -5.59
N VAL A 157 -24.41 6.18 -6.60
CA VAL A 157 -24.58 5.08 -7.56
C VAL A 157 -24.03 3.79 -6.97
N GLY A 158 -22.85 3.86 -6.36
CA GLY A 158 -22.18 2.67 -5.84
C GLY A 158 -20.89 2.98 -5.11
N GLU A 159 -20.21 1.92 -4.69
CA GLU A 159 -18.88 1.99 -4.09
C GLU A 159 -17.99 0.84 -4.54
N VAL A 160 -16.70 1.13 -4.64
CA VAL A 160 -15.63 0.15 -4.86
C VAL A 160 -14.76 0.12 -3.62
N TRP A 161 -14.45 -1.09 -3.15
CA TRP A 161 -13.46 -1.28 -2.09
C TRP A 161 -12.62 -2.51 -2.40
N TYR A 162 -11.44 -2.56 -1.80
CA TYR A 162 -10.49 -3.63 -2.04
C TYR A 162 -10.28 -4.44 -0.78
N THR A 163 -10.22 -5.75 -0.97
CA THR A 163 -9.92 -6.73 0.07
C THR A 163 -8.65 -7.48 -0.32
N PHE A 164 -7.86 -7.83 0.68
CA PHE A 164 -6.76 -8.77 0.49
C PHE A 164 -7.31 -10.19 0.32
N ARG A 165 -6.82 -10.93 -0.68
CA ARG A 165 -7.04 -12.38 -0.77
C ARG A 165 -6.33 -13.05 0.39
N ASP A 166 -7.01 -13.98 1.06
CA ASP A 166 -6.48 -14.68 2.23
C ASP A 166 -6.01 -13.73 3.34
N ALA A 167 -6.77 -12.65 3.55
CA ALA A 167 -6.47 -11.66 4.57
C ALA A 167 -6.36 -12.31 5.96
N PRO A 168 -5.35 -11.92 6.76
CA PRO A 168 -5.18 -12.43 8.11
C PRO A 168 -6.33 -11.99 9.02
N LEU A 169 -6.70 -12.85 9.96
CA LEU A 169 -7.82 -12.62 10.88
C LEU A 169 -7.39 -11.99 12.21
N ILE A 170 -6.07 -11.99 12.50
CA ILE A 170 -5.53 -11.51 13.78
C ILE A 170 -4.31 -10.62 13.55
N HIS A 171 -4.22 -9.52 14.29
CA HIS A 171 -3.03 -8.68 14.40
C HIS A 171 -2.80 -8.29 15.87
N LEU A 172 -1.61 -8.59 16.39
CA LEU A 172 -1.20 -8.35 17.78
C LEU A 172 -2.24 -8.85 18.80
N GLY A 173 -2.77 -10.06 18.57
CA GLY A 173 -3.79 -10.69 19.41
C GLY A 173 -5.20 -10.12 19.28
N LYS A 174 -5.44 -9.17 18.37
CA LYS A 174 -6.77 -8.58 18.12
C LYS A 174 -7.37 -9.12 16.84
N ASP A 175 -8.67 -9.37 16.86
CA ASP A 175 -9.46 -9.71 15.68
C ASP A 175 -9.48 -8.53 14.70
N ILE A 176 -9.16 -8.82 13.43
CA ILE A 176 -9.13 -7.89 12.30
C ILE A 176 -9.97 -8.42 11.12
N THR A 177 -10.86 -9.38 11.37
CA THR A 177 -11.74 -9.95 10.36
C THR A 177 -12.61 -8.88 9.70
N GLY A 178 -12.72 -8.95 8.37
CA GLY A 178 -13.56 -8.03 7.59
C GLY A 178 -12.98 -6.64 7.36
N LEU A 179 -11.78 -6.34 7.86
CA LEU A 179 -11.10 -5.08 7.53
C LEU A 179 -10.76 -5.01 6.05
N SER A 180 -10.94 -3.82 5.46
CA SER A 180 -10.53 -3.53 4.10
C SER A 180 -9.01 -3.57 3.96
N ALA A 181 -8.52 -3.70 2.73
CA ALA A 181 -7.09 -3.71 2.48
C ALA A 181 -6.42 -2.40 2.96
N ALA A 182 -7.09 -1.25 2.81
CA ALA A 182 -6.61 0.03 3.33
C ALA A 182 -6.49 0.06 4.87
N GLN A 183 -7.46 -0.52 5.58
CA GLN A 183 -7.43 -0.61 7.05
C GLN A 183 -6.31 -1.54 7.52
N LEU A 184 -6.06 -2.64 6.81
CA LEU A 184 -4.95 -3.55 7.10
C LEU A 184 -3.59 -2.88 6.86
N LEU A 185 -3.47 -2.07 5.80
CA LEU A 185 -2.26 -1.26 5.56
C LEU A 185 -2.05 -0.18 6.63
N ASP A 186 -3.12 0.45 7.13
CA ASP A 186 -3.04 1.40 8.25
C ASP A 186 -2.49 0.73 9.52
N LEU A 187 -2.97 -0.46 9.87
CA LEU A 187 -2.43 -1.24 10.99
C LEU A 187 -0.95 -1.58 10.80
N TYR A 188 -0.57 -2.02 9.61
CA TYR A 188 0.83 -2.26 9.24
C TYR A 188 1.71 -1.02 9.41
N LEU A 189 1.29 0.15 8.91
CA LEU A 189 2.05 1.39 9.05
C LEU A 189 2.09 1.91 10.49
N LYS A 190 1.03 1.71 11.29
CA LYS A 190 1.03 2.01 12.72
C LYS A 190 2.06 1.18 13.48
N TYR A 191 2.19 -0.11 13.14
CA TYR A 191 3.25 -0.95 13.69
C TYR A 191 4.64 -0.40 13.34
N LEU A 192 4.88 -0.08 12.07
CA LEU A 192 6.15 0.51 11.65
C LEU A 192 6.43 1.85 12.34
N ALA A 193 5.41 2.68 12.53
CA ALA A 193 5.54 3.94 13.26
C ALA A 193 5.96 3.73 14.72
N ARG A 194 5.44 2.68 15.38
CA ARG A 194 5.88 2.29 16.73
C ARG A 194 7.37 1.91 16.72
N LEU A 195 7.78 1.04 15.81
CA LEU A 195 9.18 0.62 15.65
C LEU A 195 10.12 1.82 15.41
N VAL A 196 9.76 2.72 14.50
CA VAL A 196 10.57 3.91 14.17
C VAL A 196 10.60 4.90 15.34
N GLY A 197 9.48 5.09 16.04
CA GLY A 197 9.42 5.95 17.22
C GLY A 197 10.28 5.45 18.38
N GLU A 198 10.43 4.14 18.53
CA GLU A 198 11.35 3.50 19.47
C GLU A 198 12.80 3.67 19.02
N ALA A 199 13.10 3.44 17.73
CA ALA A 199 14.44 3.66 17.18
C ALA A 199 14.93 5.09 17.40
N ARG A 200 14.04 6.09 17.23
CA ARG A 200 14.36 7.49 17.51
C ARG A 200 14.69 7.73 18.98
N ARG A 201 13.96 7.12 19.91
CA ARG A 201 14.22 7.27 21.35
C ARG A 201 15.54 6.62 21.76
N THR A 202 15.90 5.51 21.14
CA THR A 202 17.12 4.76 21.47
C THR A 202 18.37 5.29 20.77
N PHE A 203 18.27 5.69 19.50
CA PHE A 203 19.41 6.00 18.63
C PHE A 203 19.35 7.37 17.95
N GLY A 204 18.27 8.15 18.17
CA GLY A 204 18.08 9.47 17.54
C GLY A 204 18.92 10.59 18.14
N VAL A 205 19.81 10.28 19.08
CA VAL A 205 20.76 11.24 19.66
C VAL A 205 22.17 10.85 19.24
N ALA A 206 22.69 11.54 18.22
CA ALA A 206 24.11 11.67 17.90
C ALA A 206 24.30 12.99 17.16
#